data_AF-A0A3N6MY30-F1
#
_entry.id   AF-A0A3N6MY30-F1
#
_cell.length_a   1.000
_cell.length_b   1.000
_cell.length_c   1.000
_cell.angle_alpha   90.00
_cell.angle_beta   90.00
_cell.angle_gamma   90.00
#
_symmetry.space_group_name_H-M   'P 1'
#
loop_
_entity.id
_entity.type
_entity.pdbx_description
1 polymer ?
#
loop_
_entity_poly.entity_id
_entity_poly.type
_entity_poly.pdbx_seq_one_letter_code
_entity_poly.pdbx_strand_id
1 'polypeptide(L)'
;MPAAQTLAEFRASVAQCESLIANAHKVDATGASILPPIDREQITVAAFLNMFIAWEAFLEASIHETMVGGAAIGGGQPVRYVSPPDIVAAQKLVKGTMRYFDFANHDNVRTIVNLYFQNGYPYEPHLSAIVSDLIDLRTMRNASAHISSTTRQALESLAGRIFGAPQPGITLYTLLTSVDPRAANGDTVLVAYRRKLDAAAELISNG
;
A
#
# COMPACT_ATOMS: atom_id res chain seq x y z
N MET A 1 -4.47 18.74 -5.19
CA MET A 1 -3.79 18.78 -3.87
C MET A 1 -2.30 18.67 -4.11
N PRO A 2 -1.49 19.59 -3.56
CA PRO A 2 -0.03 19.55 -3.76
C PRO A 2 0.57 18.21 -3.35
N ALA A 3 1.63 17.76 -4.04
CA ALA A 3 2.29 16.48 -3.76
C ALA A 3 2.70 16.31 -2.28
N ALA A 4 3.15 17.39 -1.64
CA ALA A 4 3.46 17.41 -0.21
C ALA A 4 2.25 17.08 0.69
N GLN A 5 1.06 17.58 0.33
CA GLN A 5 -0.15 17.32 1.08
C GLN A 5 -0.59 15.87 0.92
N THR A 6 -0.57 15.34 -0.30
CA THR A 6 -0.92 13.94 -0.57
C THR A 6 0.01 12.95 0.16
N LEU A 7 1.32 13.25 0.20
CA LEU A 7 2.27 12.47 1.00
C LEU A 7 2.00 12.57 2.51
N ALA A 8 1.69 13.77 3.01
CA ALA A 8 1.39 13.98 4.43
C ALA A 8 0.12 13.23 4.86
N GLU A 9 -0.93 13.25 4.04
CA GLU A 9 -2.18 12.50 4.29
C GLU A 9 -1.96 10.98 4.32
N PHE A 10 -1.14 10.46 3.39
CA PHE A 10 -0.72 9.07 3.39
C PHE A 10 0.01 8.70 4.69
N ARG A 11 1.05 9.46 5.05
CA ARG A 11 1.84 9.24 6.27
C ARG A 11 1.00 9.36 7.54
N ALA A 12 0.07 10.31 7.61
CA ALA A 12 -0.86 10.44 8.72
C ALA A 12 -1.76 9.20 8.86
N SER A 13 -2.26 8.67 7.75
CA SER A 13 -3.09 7.45 7.74
C SER A 13 -2.29 6.22 8.19
N VAL A 14 -1.03 6.09 7.72
CA VAL A 14 -0.11 5.03 8.16
C VAL A 14 0.15 5.14 9.67
N ALA A 15 0.46 6.33 10.18
CA ALA A 15 0.72 6.57 11.59
C ALA A 15 -0.51 6.24 12.47
N GLN A 16 -1.72 6.51 11.98
CA GLN A 16 -2.95 6.09 12.66
C GLN A 16 -3.05 4.55 12.73
N CYS A 17 -2.75 3.83 11.64
CA CYS A 17 -2.76 2.38 11.63
C CYS A 17 -1.74 1.79 12.61
N GLU A 18 -0.55 2.38 12.69
CA GLU A 18 0.47 1.99 13.67
C GLU A 18 0.01 2.21 15.10
N SER A 19 -0.63 3.35 15.39
CA SER A 19 -1.20 3.63 16.70
C SER A 19 -2.26 2.60 17.08
N LEU A 20 -3.15 2.21 16.15
CA LEU A 20 -4.15 1.18 16.39
C LEU A 20 -3.51 -0.17 16.74
N ILE A 21 -2.48 -0.58 15.98
CA ILE A 21 -1.75 -1.83 16.24
C ILE A 21 -1.03 -1.75 17.58
N ALA A 22 -0.27 -0.69 17.84
CA ALA A 22 0.45 -0.51 19.10
C ALA A 22 -0.50 -0.55 20.30
N ASN A 23 -1.66 0.10 20.19
CA ASN A 23 -2.70 0.07 21.22
C ASN A 23 -3.28 -1.34 21.41
N ALA A 24 -3.52 -2.08 20.32
CA ALA A 24 -4.06 -3.44 20.40
C ALA A 24 -3.10 -4.38 21.14
N HIS A 25 -1.80 -4.20 20.94
CA HIS A 25 -0.76 -5.06 21.53
C HIS A 25 -0.21 -4.55 22.87
N LYS A 26 -0.87 -3.57 23.51
CA LYS A 26 -0.48 -3.12 24.85
C LYS A 26 -0.58 -4.26 25.87
N VAL A 27 0.37 -4.25 26.80
CA VAL A 27 0.41 -5.14 27.96
C VAL A 27 0.18 -4.36 29.24
N ASP A 28 -0.37 -5.01 30.24
CA ASP A 28 -0.51 -4.46 31.59
C ASP A 28 0.82 -4.50 32.36
N ALA A 29 0.79 -4.06 33.62
CA ALA A 29 1.96 -4.04 34.50
C ALA A 29 2.54 -5.45 34.79
N THR A 30 1.78 -6.51 34.54
CA THR A 30 2.20 -7.90 34.70
C THR A 30 2.75 -8.52 33.42
N GLY A 31 2.70 -7.79 32.31
CA GLY A 31 3.09 -8.27 30.98
C GLY A 31 1.99 -9.03 30.24
N ALA A 32 0.78 -9.11 30.81
CA ALA A 32 -0.35 -9.74 30.15
C ALA A 32 -0.97 -8.78 29.13
N SER A 33 -1.40 -9.30 27.97
CA SER A 33 -2.07 -8.49 26.95
C SER A 33 -3.38 -7.90 27.49
N ILE A 34 -3.58 -6.59 27.31
CA ILE A 34 -4.80 -5.90 27.77
C ILE A 34 -6.01 -6.37 26.96
N LEU A 35 -5.84 -6.56 25.65
CA LEU A 35 -6.90 -7.04 24.78
C LEU A 35 -6.84 -8.57 24.55
N PRO A 36 -8.02 -9.22 24.43
CA PRO A 36 -8.13 -10.60 23.99
C PRO A 36 -7.40 -10.87 22.65
N PRO A 37 -6.94 -12.11 22.39
CA PRO A 37 -6.30 -12.46 21.13
C PRO A 37 -7.14 -12.13 19.88
N ILE A 38 -8.44 -12.38 19.92
CA ILE A 38 -9.34 -12.11 18.78
C ILE A 38 -9.43 -10.63 18.43
N ASP A 39 -9.48 -9.76 19.45
CA ASP A 39 -9.55 -8.31 19.24
C ASP A 39 -8.24 -7.79 18.66
N ARG A 40 -7.10 -8.32 19.13
CA ARG A 40 -5.78 -7.98 18.57
C ARG A 40 -5.65 -8.36 17.11
N GLU A 41 -6.11 -9.55 16.76
CA GLU A 41 -6.14 -10.03 15.37
C GLU A 41 -7.00 -9.13 14.50
N GLN A 42 -8.25 -8.87 14.91
CA GLN A 42 -9.18 -8.04 14.14
C GLN A 42 -8.68 -6.61 13.96
N ILE A 43 -8.18 -5.98 15.03
CA ILE A 43 -7.66 -4.60 14.96
C ILE A 43 -6.41 -4.55 14.07
N THR A 44 -5.50 -5.52 14.19
CA THR A 44 -4.27 -5.55 13.37
C THR A 44 -4.59 -5.73 11.89
N VAL A 45 -5.49 -6.66 11.55
CA VAL A 45 -5.89 -6.91 10.16
C VAL A 45 -6.65 -5.72 9.57
N ALA A 46 -7.54 -5.09 10.35
CA ALA A 46 -8.25 -3.89 9.93
C ALA A 46 -7.31 -2.70 9.72
N ALA A 47 -6.33 -2.50 10.61
CA ALA A 47 -5.31 -1.47 10.46
C ALA A 47 -4.44 -1.70 9.21
N PHE A 48 -4.07 -2.95 8.91
CA PHE A 48 -3.39 -3.28 7.66
C PHE A 48 -4.23 -2.95 6.42
N LEU A 49 -5.53 -3.30 6.43
CA LEU A 49 -6.42 -2.98 5.32
C LEU A 49 -6.53 -1.45 5.12
N ASN A 50 -6.66 -0.68 6.19
CA ASN A 50 -6.70 0.77 6.14
C ASN A 50 -5.38 1.37 5.59
N MET A 51 -4.24 0.80 5.94
CA MET A 51 -2.94 1.19 5.37
C MET A 51 -2.89 0.94 3.86
N PHE A 52 -3.41 -0.20 3.39
CA PHE A 52 -3.47 -0.49 1.95
C PHE A 52 -4.42 0.47 1.21
N ILE A 53 -5.57 0.78 1.79
CA ILE A 53 -6.51 1.77 1.24
C ILE A 53 -5.85 3.16 1.17
N ALA A 54 -5.07 3.54 2.18
CA ALA A 54 -4.33 4.81 2.17
C ALA A 54 -3.30 4.86 1.03
N TRP A 55 -2.65 3.74 0.72
CA TRP A 55 -1.76 3.63 -0.44
C TRP A 55 -2.50 3.79 -1.77
N GLU A 56 -3.67 3.17 -1.92
CA GLU A 56 -4.52 3.35 -3.11
C GLU A 56 -4.95 4.80 -3.28
N ALA A 57 -5.41 5.43 -2.20
CA ALA A 57 -5.80 6.84 -2.19
C ALA A 57 -4.64 7.78 -2.52
N PHE A 58 -3.43 7.47 -2.03
CA PHE A 58 -2.20 8.20 -2.39
C PHE A 58 -1.93 8.14 -3.89
N LEU A 59 -1.94 6.94 -4.49
CA LEU A 59 -1.74 6.78 -5.94
C LEU A 59 -2.81 7.51 -6.73
N GLU A 60 -4.07 7.37 -6.33
CA GLU A 60 -5.20 8.04 -6.97
C GLU A 60 -5.04 9.56 -6.95
N ALA A 61 -4.86 10.14 -5.77
CA ALA A 61 -4.75 11.59 -5.61
C ALA A 61 -3.51 12.16 -6.33
N SER A 62 -2.36 11.49 -6.19
CA SER A 62 -1.11 11.96 -6.80
C SER A 62 -1.17 11.89 -8.32
N ILE A 63 -1.70 10.80 -8.91
CA ILE A 63 -1.82 10.67 -10.38
C ILE A 63 -2.72 11.77 -10.93
N HIS A 64 -3.91 11.97 -10.33
CA HIS A 64 -4.83 13.00 -10.79
C HIS A 64 -4.22 14.41 -10.69
N GLU A 65 -3.49 14.71 -9.62
CA GLU A 65 -2.82 15.99 -9.47
C GLU A 65 -1.75 16.20 -10.55
N THR A 66 -0.89 15.20 -10.75
CA THR A 66 0.16 15.28 -11.77
C THR A 66 -0.43 15.43 -13.17
N MET A 67 -1.55 14.75 -13.45
CA MET A 67 -2.28 14.89 -14.71
C MET A 67 -2.77 16.32 -14.95
N VAL A 68 -3.18 17.08 -13.93
CA VAL A 68 -3.60 18.49 -14.11
C VAL A 68 -2.45 19.50 -14.05
N GLY A 69 -1.21 19.03 -13.89
CA GLY A 69 -0.02 19.86 -13.91
C GLY A 69 0.49 20.26 -12.52
N GLY A 70 0.14 19.51 -11.47
CA GLY A 70 0.76 19.69 -10.17
C GLY A 70 2.27 19.44 -10.21
N ALA A 71 3.01 20.23 -9.44
CA ALA A 71 4.44 20.05 -9.29
C ALA A 71 4.75 19.03 -8.19
N ALA A 72 5.84 18.29 -8.38
CA ALA A 72 6.46 17.51 -7.33
C ALA A 72 7.01 18.41 -6.21
N ILE A 73 7.33 17.83 -5.06
CA ILE A 73 7.89 18.56 -3.91
C ILE A 73 9.19 19.27 -4.30
N GLY A 74 10.00 18.65 -5.16
CA GLY A 74 11.23 19.25 -5.71
C GLY A 74 10.99 20.43 -6.67
N GLY A 75 9.73 20.80 -6.95
CA GLY A 75 9.36 21.88 -7.86
C GLY A 75 9.33 21.49 -9.34
N GLY A 76 9.80 20.29 -9.69
CA GLY A 76 9.72 19.75 -11.04
C GLY A 76 8.29 19.39 -11.44
N GLN A 77 7.95 19.60 -12.71
CA GLN A 77 6.70 19.11 -13.30
C GLN A 77 7.02 17.95 -14.25
N PRO A 78 6.44 16.76 -14.04
CA PRO A 78 6.58 15.64 -14.97
C PRO A 78 6.07 16.00 -16.37
N VAL A 79 6.75 15.51 -17.39
CA VAL A 79 6.29 15.64 -18.77
C VAL A 79 5.06 14.75 -18.96
N ARG A 80 3.92 15.39 -19.27
CA ARG A 80 2.60 14.75 -19.40
C ARG A 80 2.11 14.79 -20.84
N TYR A 81 1.54 13.69 -21.32
CA TYR A 81 0.86 13.60 -22.62
C TYR A 81 -0.60 14.02 -22.55
N VAL A 82 -1.16 14.08 -21.34
CA VAL A 82 -2.52 14.50 -21.06
C VAL A 82 -2.53 15.83 -20.32
N SER A 83 -3.56 16.64 -20.56
CA SER A 83 -3.78 17.89 -19.85
C SER A 83 -5.28 18.13 -19.61
N PRO A 84 -5.94 17.32 -18.76
CA PRO A 84 -7.31 17.60 -18.33
C PRO A 84 -7.42 19.01 -17.71
N PRO A 85 -8.58 19.67 -17.87
CA PRO A 85 -8.80 21.01 -17.31
C PRO A 85 -8.92 21.04 -15.78
N ASP A 86 -9.35 19.94 -15.17
CA ASP A 86 -9.54 19.82 -13.72
C ASP A 86 -9.40 18.36 -13.25
N ILE A 87 -9.41 18.17 -11.92
CA ILE A 87 -9.29 16.86 -11.28
C ILE A 87 -10.46 15.93 -11.65
N VAL A 88 -11.66 16.47 -11.87
CA VAL A 88 -12.85 15.67 -12.22
C VAL A 88 -12.68 15.09 -13.63
N ALA A 89 -12.11 15.85 -14.56
CA ALA A 89 -11.75 15.38 -15.89
C ALA A 89 -10.59 14.38 -15.84
N ALA A 90 -9.59 14.59 -14.98
CA ALA A 90 -8.52 13.62 -14.76
C ALA A 90 -9.06 12.26 -14.26
N GLN A 91 -9.96 12.28 -13.28
CA GLN A 91 -10.66 11.09 -12.77
C GLN A 91 -11.42 10.34 -13.86
N LYS A 92 -12.14 11.08 -14.73
CA LYS A 92 -12.85 10.48 -15.87
C LYS A 92 -11.89 9.83 -16.87
N LEU A 93 -10.73 10.44 -17.13
CA LEU A 93 -9.72 9.89 -18.01
C LEU A 93 -9.11 8.59 -17.44
N VAL A 94 -8.75 8.58 -16.14
CA VAL A 94 -8.21 7.37 -15.49
C VAL A 94 -9.25 6.25 -15.47
N LYS A 95 -10.50 6.56 -15.16
CA LYS A 95 -11.62 5.61 -15.19
C LYS A 95 -11.90 5.08 -16.60
N GLY A 96 -11.71 5.90 -17.63
CA GLY A 96 -11.99 5.54 -19.03
C GLY A 96 -13.44 5.08 -19.21
N THR A 97 -13.61 3.91 -19.81
CA THR A 97 -14.93 3.28 -20.04
C THR A 97 -15.37 2.36 -18.89
N MET A 98 -14.54 2.16 -17.87
CA MET A 98 -14.82 1.25 -16.77
C MET A 98 -15.75 1.90 -15.73
N ARG A 99 -16.38 1.08 -14.86
CA ARG A 99 -17.22 1.59 -13.76
C ARG A 99 -16.37 2.25 -12.65
N TYR A 100 -15.21 1.69 -12.38
CA TYR A 100 -14.21 2.15 -11.43
C TYR A 100 -12.82 1.72 -11.93
N PHE A 101 -11.78 2.43 -11.53
CA PHE A 101 -10.39 2.04 -11.75
C PHE A 101 -9.88 1.31 -10.50
N ASP A 102 -9.18 0.20 -10.68
CA ASP A 102 -8.64 -0.61 -9.58
C ASP A 102 -7.18 -0.24 -9.30
N PHE A 103 -6.96 0.64 -8.31
CA PHE A 103 -5.62 1.05 -7.88
C PHE A 103 -4.85 -0.05 -7.13
N ALA A 104 -5.53 -1.11 -6.65
CA ALA A 104 -4.87 -2.31 -6.12
C ALA A 104 -4.23 -3.17 -7.23
N ASN A 105 -4.60 -2.96 -8.49
CA ASN A 105 -3.98 -3.64 -9.62
C ASN A 105 -2.81 -2.81 -10.16
N HIS A 106 -1.61 -3.09 -9.65
CA HIS A 106 -0.42 -2.33 -9.97
C HIS A 106 0.02 -2.44 -11.44
N ASP A 107 -0.35 -3.50 -12.16
CA ASP A 107 -0.11 -3.59 -13.60
C ASP A 107 -0.98 -2.58 -14.37
N ASN A 108 -2.24 -2.41 -13.95
CA ASN A 108 -3.11 -1.37 -14.50
C ASN A 108 -2.57 0.02 -14.17
N VAL A 109 -2.13 0.26 -12.93
CA VAL A 109 -1.50 1.53 -12.52
C VAL A 109 -0.27 1.83 -13.38
N ARG A 110 0.64 0.87 -13.53
CA ARG A 110 1.84 1.02 -14.38
C ARG A 110 1.47 1.29 -15.84
N THR A 111 0.41 0.68 -16.34
CA THR A 111 -0.07 0.91 -17.71
C THR A 111 -0.55 2.36 -17.88
N ILE A 112 -1.38 2.87 -16.96
CA ILE A 112 -1.91 4.24 -17.10
C ILE A 112 -0.82 5.31 -16.92
N VAL A 113 0.14 5.12 -16.01
CA VAL A 113 1.20 6.11 -15.80
C VAL A 113 2.11 6.19 -17.02
N ASN A 114 2.43 5.06 -17.65
CA ASN A 114 3.19 5.03 -18.90
C ASN A 114 2.42 5.62 -20.09
N LEU A 115 1.09 5.55 -20.08
CA LEU A 115 0.25 6.15 -21.10
C LEU A 115 0.17 7.68 -20.96
N TYR A 116 0.16 8.19 -19.72
CA TYR A 116 -0.10 9.60 -19.42
C TYR A 116 1.14 10.44 -19.17
N PHE A 117 2.26 9.83 -18.79
CA PHE A 117 3.50 10.53 -18.47
C PHE A 117 4.66 9.96 -19.27
N GLN A 118 5.62 10.81 -19.62
CA GLN A 118 6.82 10.40 -20.34
C GLN A 118 7.59 9.36 -19.51
N ASN A 119 7.77 8.17 -20.08
CA ASN A 119 8.39 7.02 -19.41
C ASN A 119 7.73 6.67 -18.06
N GLY A 120 6.46 7.05 -17.86
CA GLY A 120 5.74 6.83 -16.62
C GLY A 120 6.28 7.59 -15.40
N TYR A 121 7.19 8.55 -15.58
CA TYR A 121 7.77 9.35 -14.50
C TYR A 121 6.71 10.27 -13.85
N PRO A 122 6.68 10.40 -12.50
CA PRO A 122 7.63 9.88 -11.51
C PRO A 122 7.27 8.49 -10.95
N TYR A 123 6.26 7.82 -11.48
CA TYR A 123 5.69 6.61 -10.86
C TYR A 123 6.45 5.34 -11.23
N GLU A 124 6.67 5.11 -12.53
CA GLU A 124 7.13 3.83 -13.06
C GLU A 124 8.41 3.32 -12.38
N PRO A 125 9.48 4.12 -12.21
CA PRO A 125 10.72 3.63 -11.63
C PRO A 125 10.53 3.11 -10.20
N HIS A 126 9.69 3.79 -9.41
CA HIS A 126 9.47 3.48 -8.01
C HIS A 126 8.48 2.33 -7.83
N LEU A 127 7.41 2.26 -8.65
CA LEU A 127 6.48 1.14 -8.65
C LEU A 127 7.16 -0.15 -9.11
N SER A 128 8.00 -0.07 -10.13
CA SER A 128 8.74 -1.22 -10.65
C SER A 128 9.75 -1.75 -9.64
N ALA A 129 10.40 -0.87 -8.86
CA ALA A 129 11.34 -1.27 -7.82
C ALA A 129 10.71 -2.12 -6.71
N ILE A 130 9.40 -1.98 -6.46
CA ILE A 130 8.68 -2.71 -5.40
C ILE A 130 7.55 -3.60 -5.94
N VAL A 131 7.55 -3.95 -7.23
CA VAL A 131 6.42 -4.65 -7.89
C VAL A 131 6.08 -5.98 -7.22
N SER A 132 7.09 -6.78 -6.85
CA SER A 132 6.86 -8.04 -6.14
C SER A 132 6.22 -7.82 -4.78
N ASP A 133 6.61 -6.75 -4.09
CA ASP A 133 6.05 -6.43 -2.78
C ASP A 133 4.59 -5.95 -2.88
N LEU A 134 4.28 -5.21 -3.93
CA LEU A 134 2.92 -4.75 -4.24
C LEU A 134 1.98 -5.93 -4.57
N ILE A 135 2.47 -6.95 -5.30
CA ILE A 135 1.72 -8.19 -5.55
C ILE A 135 1.43 -8.96 -4.25
N ASP A 136 2.40 -9.01 -3.34
CA ASP A 136 2.24 -9.65 -2.04
C ASP A 136 1.22 -8.90 -1.17
N LEU A 137 1.28 -7.57 -1.14
CA LEU A 137 0.32 -6.73 -0.45
C LEU A 137 -1.11 -6.93 -0.97
N ARG A 138 -1.28 -7.06 -2.28
CA ARG A 138 -2.59 -7.40 -2.88
C ARG A 138 -3.09 -8.76 -2.41
N THR A 139 -2.21 -9.75 -2.33
CA THR A 139 -2.55 -11.09 -1.78
C THR A 139 -3.01 -10.97 -0.32
N MET A 140 -2.27 -10.22 0.51
CA MET A 140 -2.62 -9.97 1.90
C MET A 140 -3.96 -9.23 2.04
N ARG A 141 -4.20 -8.19 1.23
CA ARG A 141 -5.46 -7.44 1.19
C ARG A 141 -6.66 -8.30 0.80
N ASN A 142 -6.47 -9.21 -0.15
CA ASN A 142 -7.55 -10.14 -0.53
C ASN A 142 -7.86 -11.12 0.60
N ALA A 143 -6.84 -11.57 1.33
CA ALA A 143 -7.02 -12.42 2.51
C ALA A 143 -7.69 -11.69 3.70
N SER A 144 -7.52 -10.37 3.85
CA SER A 144 -8.19 -9.61 4.91
C SER A 144 -9.70 -9.45 4.67
N ALA A 145 -10.12 -9.36 3.41
CA ALA A 145 -11.53 -9.13 3.06
C ALA A 145 -12.37 -10.41 3.10
N HIS A 146 -11.79 -11.57 2.75
CA HIS A 146 -12.52 -12.83 2.71
C HIS A 146 -11.56 -14.03 2.80
N ILE A 147 -11.80 -14.96 3.73
CA ILE A 147 -11.09 -16.24 3.77
C ILE A 147 -11.89 -17.25 2.94
N SER A 148 -11.69 -17.24 1.62
CA SER A 148 -12.09 -18.35 0.75
C SER A 148 -10.98 -19.42 0.72
N SER A 149 -11.26 -20.58 0.15
CA SER A 149 -10.21 -21.57 -0.13
C SER A 149 -9.10 -21.01 -1.02
N THR A 150 -9.46 -20.16 -1.99
CA THR A 150 -8.52 -19.53 -2.93
C THR A 150 -7.63 -18.49 -2.26
N THR A 151 -8.17 -17.58 -1.42
CA THR A 151 -7.35 -16.59 -0.72
C THR A 151 -6.46 -17.24 0.34
N ARG A 152 -6.91 -18.33 0.97
CA ARG A 152 -6.08 -19.13 1.89
C ARG A 152 -4.87 -19.74 1.19
N GLN A 153 -5.06 -20.44 0.07
CA GLN A 153 -3.94 -21.04 -0.67
C GLN A 153 -2.93 -20.00 -1.15
N ALA A 154 -3.42 -18.84 -1.61
CA ALA A 154 -2.55 -17.73 -2.01
C ALA A 154 -1.74 -17.19 -0.82
N LEU A 155 -2.37 -17.04 0.36
CA LEU A 155 -1.70 -16.59 1.57
C LEU A 155 -0.65 -17.60 2.08
N GLU A 156 -0.97 -18.88 2.10
CA GLU A 156 -0.03 -19.96 2.47
C GLU A 156 1.17 -20.01 1.52
N SER A 157 0.92 -19.84 0.21
CA SER A 157 1.98 -19.78 -0.81
C SER A 157 2.87 -18.55 -0.64
N LEU A 158 2.27 -17.40 -0.35
CA LEU A 158 3.00 -16.16 -0.02
C LEU A 158 3.86 -16.37 1.22
N ALA A 159 3.28 -16.85 2.32
CA ALA A 159 4.01 -17.11 3.56
C ALA A 159 5.16 -18.11 3.35
N GLY A 160 4.94 -19.15 2.55
CA GLY A 160 5.99 -20.10 2.21
C GLY A 160 7.18 -19.47 1.50
N ARG A 161 6.94 -18.51 0.60
CA ARG A 161 8.00 -17.73 -0.06
C ARG A 161 8.71 -16.76 0.88
N ILE A 162 8.01 -16.16 1.84
CA ILE A 162 8.62 -15.25 2.82
C ILE A 162 9.50 -16.02 3.80
N PHE A 163 9.00 -17.13 4.36
CA PHE A 163 9.68 -17.87 5.43
C PHE A 163 10.55 -19.03 4.95
N GLY A 164 10.53 -19.35 3.65
CA GLY A 164 11.33 -20.43 3.07
C GLY A 164 10.85 -21.85 3.41
N ALA A 165 9.65 -21.99 3.99
CA ALA A 165 9.07 -23.27 4.37
C ALA A 165 7.52 -23.22 4.31
N PRO A 166 6.83 -24.33 3.98
CA PRO A 166 5.37 -24.37 3.95
C PRO A 166 4.72 -23.90 5.26
N GLN A 167 3.69 -23.06 5.15
CA GLN A 167 2.95 -22.49 6.29
C GLN A 167 1.44 -22.82 6.21
N PRO A 168 1.04 -24.10 6.32
CA PRO A 168 -0.36 -24.47 6.21
C PRO A 168 -1.19 -23.86 7.35
N GLY A 169 -2.35 -23.29 7.02
CA GLY A 169 -3.27 -22.69 7.97
C GLY A 169 -2.82 -21.36 8.57
N ILE A 170 -1.76 -20.73 8.05
CA ILE A 170 -1.31 -19.41 8.52
C ILE A 170 -2.43 -18.37 8.35
N THR A 171 -2.69 -17.60 9.41
CA THR A 171 -3.61 -16.47 9.34
C THR A 171 -2.89 -15.23 8.85
N LEU A 172 -3.63 -14.28 8.29
CA LEU A 172 -3.05 -13.00 7.88
C LEU A 172 -2.42 -12.26 9.08
N TYR A 173 -3.07 -12.32 10.24
CA TYR A 173 -2.52 -11.75 11.47
C TYR A 173 -1.15 -12.35 11.83
N THR A 174 -1.02 -13.68 11.81
CA THR A 174 0.25 -14.35 12.08
C THR A 174 1.31 -13.95 11.05
N LEU A 175 0.96 -13.88 9.76
CA LEU A 175 1.88 -13.42 8.73
C LEU A 175 2.38 -12.00 9.00
N LEU A 176 1.47 -11.06 9.24
CA LEU A 176 1.78 -9.63 9.43
C LEU A 176 2.64 -9.37 10.67
N THR A 177 2.43 -10.14 11.75
CA THR A 177 3.11 -9.95 13.04
C THR A 177 4.37 -10.79 13.20
N SER A 178 4.61 -11.75 12.30
CA SER A 178 5.86 -12.53 12.28
C SER A 178 7.03 -11.68 11.80
N VAL A 179 8.22 -11.95 12.34
CA VAL A 179 9.48 -11.35 11.90
C VAL A 179 9.75 -11.75 10.44
N ASP A 180 10.01 -10.77 9.57
CA ASP A 180 10.41 -11.05 8.20
C ASP A 180 11.89 -11.46 8.18
N PRO A 181 12.23 -12.71 7.81
CA PRO A 181 13.62 -13.17 7.81
C PRO A 181 14.48 -12.45 6.75
N ARG A 182 13.86 -11.73 5.81
CA ARG A 182 14.51 -10.94 4.77
C ARG A 182 14.78 -9.50 5.23
N ALA A 183 14.18 -9.07 6.34
CA ALA A 183 14.37 -7.73 6.87
C ALA A 183 15.63 -7.67 7.76
N ALA A 184 16.51 -6.70 7.49
CA ALA A 184 17.79 -6.56 8.20
C ALA A 184 17.64 -6.21 9.70
N ASN A 185 16.51 -5.63 10.10
CA ASN A 185 16.32 -5.04 11.43
C ASN A 185 15.42 -5.87 12.36
N GLY A 186 15.11 -7.12 12.00
CA GLY A 186 14.13 -7.92 12.75
C GLY A 186 12.72 -7.35 12.71
N ASP A 187 12.41 -6.54 11.68
CA ASP A 187 11.07 -6.01 11.46
C ASP A 187 10.07 -7.15 11.25
N THR A 188 8.82 -6.92 11.64
CA THR A 188 7.73 -7.79 11.18
C THR A 188 7.48 -7.61 9.68
N VAL A 189 6.83 -8.59 9.06
CA VAL A 189 6.38 -8.49 7.66
C VAL A 189 5.60 -7.19 7.44
N LEU A 190 4.66 -6.84 8.31
CA LEU A 190 3.91 -5.59 8.17
C LEU A 190 4.82 -4.35 8.11
N VAL A 191 5.78 -4.26 9.04
CA VAL A 191 6.71 -3.12 9.13
C VAL A 191 7.62 -3.05 7.90
N ALA A 192 8.12 -4.19 7.43
CA ALA A 192 8.99 -4.26 6.26
C ALA A 192 8.27 -3.75 4.99
N TYR A 193 7.05 -4.21 4.73
CA TYR A 193 6.28 -3.77 3.56
C TYR A 193 5.84 -2.31 3.67
N ARG A 194 5.42 -1.87 4.86
CA ARG A 194 5.08 -0.45 5.12
C ARG A 194 6.25 0.48 4.79
N ARG A 195 7.48 0.14 5.20
CA ARG A 195 8.68 0.95 4.89
C ARG A 195 8.90 1.11 3.39
N LYS A 196 8.64 0.05 2.62
CA LYS A 196 8.75 0.09 1.15
C LYS A 196 7.69 1.00 0.52
N LEU A 197 6.45 0.95 1.02
CA LEU A 197 5.39 1.86 0.57
C LEU A 197 5.72 3.33 0.90
N ASP A 198 6.19 3.62 2.11
CA ASP A 198 6.58 4.99 2.50
C ASP A 198 7.74 5.52 1.65
N ALA A 199 8.78 4.71 1.43
CA ALA A 199 9.89 5.07 0.56
C ALA A 199 9.42 5.33 -0.89
N ALA A 200 8.55 4.48 -1.42
CA ALA A 200 8.00 4.67 -2.77
C ALA A 200 7.13 5.93 -2.86
N ALA A 201 6.26 6.18 -1.87
CA ALA A 201 5.42 7.38 -1.83
C ALA A 201 6.27 8.66 -1.76
N GLU A 202 7.32 8.65 -0.96
CA GLU A 202 8.25 9.77 -0.83
C GLU A 202 8.98 10.04 -2.14
N LEU A 203 9.52 9.01 -2.78
CA LEU A 203 10.23 9.15 -4.05
C LEU A 203 9.29 9.67 -5.16
N ILE A 204 8.09 9.10 -5.29
CA ILE A 204 7.05 9.57 -6.24
C ILE A 204 6.71 11.04 -6.00
N SER A 205 6.62 11.46 -4.73
CA SER A 205 6.23 12.83 -4.39
C SER A 205 7.36 13.84 -4.63
N ASN A 206 8.62 13.42 -4.54
CA ASN A 206 9.77 14.28 -4.82
C ASN A 206 9.99 14.54 -6.31
N GLY A 207 9.50 13.64 -7.16
CA GLY A 207 9.71 13.69 -8.60
C GLY A 207 10.93 12.89 -8.98
#